data_AF-A0A2V6KCU7-F1
#
_entry.id   AF-A0A2V6KCU7-F1
#
_cell.length_a   1.000
_cell.length_b   1.000
_cell.length_c   1.000
_cell.angle_alpha   90.00
_cell.angle_beta   90.00
_cell.angle_gamma   90.00
#
_symmetry.space_group_name_H-M   'P 1'
#
loop_
_entity.id
_entity.type
_entity.pdbx_description
1 polymer ?
#
loop_
_entity_poly.entity_id
_entity_poly.type
_entity_poly.pdbx_seq_one_letter_code
_entity_poly.pdbx_strand_id
1 'polypeptide(L)'
;MNQLVDPIATGKYDFVIGSRTRGQRERGSMNAQQIFAGRFAGWLLSLLYGIRYTDMSPFRAIRRDALERLGMREKTYGWNLEMQMRAARAGLRVLEIPVNHCRRTGGVSKVSGTLPGTFVAGARILATFLRVMLEGN
;
A
#
# COMPACT_ATOMS: atom_id res chain seq x y z
N MET A 1 3.69 -13.09 -18.97
CA MET A 1 2.89 -11.85 -19.12
C MET A 1 3.06 -11.00 -17.89
N ASN A 2 3.36 -9.72 -18.07
CA ASN A 2 3.82 -8.82 -17.02
C ASN A 2 2.60 -8.18 -16.36
N GLN A 3 1.85 -8.97 -15.58
CA GLN A 3 0.52 -8.63 -15.04
C GLN A 3 0.46 -7.29 -14.27
N LEU A 4 1.61 -6.78 -13.81
CA LEU A 4 1.73 -5.49 -13.12
C LEU A 4 1.78 -4.29 -14.09
N VAL A 5 2.44 -4.45 -15.23
CA VAL A 5 2.71 -3.35 -16.18
C VAL A 5 1.71 -3.36 -17.33
N ASP A 6 1.26 -4.53 -17.77
CA ASP A 6 0.31 -4.68 -18.89
C ASP A 6 -0.97 -3.83 -18.72
N PRO A 7 -1.60 -3.73 -17.52
CA PRO A 7 -2.78 -2.90 -17.32
C PRO A 7 -2.51 -1.39 -17.45
N ILE A 8 -1.27 -0.97 -17.17
CA ILE A 8 -0.82 0.42 -17.30
C ILE A 8 -0.46 0.71 -18.76
N ALA A 9 0.28 -0.19 -19.41
CA ALA A 9 0.69 -0.07 -20.81
C ALA A 9 -0.51 -0.05 -21.77
N THR A 10 -1.57 -0.78 -21.44
CA THR A 10 -2.85 -0.77 -22.19
C THR A 10 -3.74 0.43 -21.85
N GLY A 11 -3.33 1.32 -20.94
CA GLY A 11 -4.08 2.52 -20.56
C GLY A 11 -5.38 2.25 -19.79
N LYS A 12 -5.61 1.00 -19.35
CA LYS A 12 -6.81 0.60 -18.61
C LYS A 12 -6.76 1.05 -17.15
N TYR A 13 -5.57 1.07 -16.55
CA TYR A 13 -5.34 1.47 -15.17
C TYR A 13 -4.16 2.42 -15.06
N ASP A 14 -4.18 3.26 -14.04
CA ASP A 14 -3.14 4.26 -13.79
C ASP A 14 -2.21 3.82 -12.64
N PHE A 15 -2.70 2.94 -11.76
CA PHE A 15 -1.95 2.40 -10.63
C PHE A 15 -2.30 0.92 -10.41
N VAL A 16 -1.29 0.06 -10.28
CA VAL A 16 -1.46 -1.38 -10.05
C VAL A 16 -0.67 -1.80 -8.82
N ILE A 17 -1.30 -2.51 -7.90
CA ILE A 17 -0.69 -3.03 -6.67
C ILE A 17 -0.76 -4.56 -6.68
N GLY A 18 0.35 -5.21 -6.37
CA GLY A 18 0.37 -6.64 -6.12
C GLY A 18 -0.09 -6.95 -4.71
N SER A 19 -1.30 -7.48 -4.58
CA SER A 19 -1.88 -7.85 -3.29
C SER A 19 -1.47 -9.26 -2.88
N ARG A 20 -0.77 -9.38 -1.75
CA ARG A 20 -0.41 -10.68 -1.13
C ARG A 20 -1.59 -11.27 -0.35
N THR A 21 -2.59 -10.47 -0.02
CA THR A 21 -3.81 -10.90 0.67
C THR A 21 -4.84 -11.50 -0.29
N ARG A 22 -4.78 -11.17 -1.59
CA ARG A 22 -5.64 -11.76 -2.63
C ARG A 22 -5.03 -12.99 -3.33
N GLY A 23 -3.74 -13.26 -3.16
CA GLY A 23 -3.05 -14.44 -3.71
C GLY A 23 -3.05 -15.65 -2.76
N GLN A 24 -2.46 -16.77 -3.20
CA GLN A 24 -2.23 -17.91 -2.31
C GLN A 24 -1.18 -17.53 -1.26
N ARG A 25 -1.55 -17.71 0.01
CA ARG A 25 -0.76 -17.32 1.17
C ARG A 25 -0.41 -18.54 2.00
N GLU A 26 0.87 -18.82 2.16
CA GLU A 26 1.30 -19.81 3.14
C GLU A 26 1.10 -19.31 4.57
N ARG A 27 0.48 -20.14 5.41
CA ARG A 27 0.25 -19.86 6.84
C ARG A 27 1.59 -19.54 7.53
N GLY A 28 1.69 -18.37 8.15
CA GLY A 28 2.85 -17.95 8.95
C GLY A 28 3.89 -17.05 8.27
N SER A 29 3.64 -16.55 7.05
CA SER A 29 4.60 -15.67 6.35
C SER A 29 4.55 -14.18 6.74
N MET A 30 3.46 -13.71 7.38
CA MET A 30 3.41 -12.35 7.96
C MET A 30 2.80 -12.39 9.36
N ASN A 31 3.30 -11.52 10.24
CA ASN A 31 2.74 -11.34 11.59
C ASN A 31 1.30 -10.83 11.53
N ALA A 32 0.44 -11.34 12.42
CA ALA A 32 -0.97 -10.96 12.51
C ALA A 32 -1.17 -9.43 12.62
N GLN A 33 -0.25 -8.75 13.30
CA GLN A 33 -0.23 -7.29 13.44
C GLN A 33 -0.09 -6.56 12.10
N GLN A 34 0.72 -7.08 11.16
CA GLN A 34 0.89 -6.46 9.83
C GLN A 34 -0.37 -6.62 8.97
N ILE A 35 -1.07 -7.75 9.12
CA ILE A 35 -2.34 -8.01 8.44
C ILE A 35 -3.40 -7.04 8.97
N PHE A 36 -3.48 -6.90 10.29
CA PHE A 36 -4.43 -6.01 10.93
C PHE A 36 -4.17 -4.55 10.54
N ALA A 37 -2.91 -4.10 10.57
CA ALA A 37 -2.54 -2.75 10.14
C ALA A 37 -2.90 -2.48 8.68
N GLY A 38 -2.62 -3.43 7.77
CA GLY A 38 -2.99 -3.29 6.35
C GLY A 38 -4.51 -3.23 6.15
N ARG A 39 -5.26 -4.08 6.86
CA ARG A 39 -6.73 -4.13 6.78
C ARG A 39 -7.39 -2.90 7.41
N PHE A 40 -6.83 -2.39 8.49
CA PHE A 40 -7.28 -1.15 9.13
C PHE A 40 -7.02 0.06 8.22
N ALA A 41 -5.84 0.16 7.62
CA ALA A 41 -5.53 1.21 6.65
C ALA A 41 -6.45 1.14 5.42
N GLY A 42 -6.70 -0.07 4.90
CA GLY A 42 -7.63 -0.28 3.80
C GLY A 42 -9.07 0.12 4.13
N TRP A 43 -9.52 -0.18 5.35
CA TRP A 43 -10.84 0.23 5.83
C TRP A 43 -10.95 1.76 5.95
N LEU A 44 -9.94 2.41 6.52
CA LEU A 44 -9.91 3.87 6.67
C LEU A 44 -9.89 4.59 5.32
N LEU A 45 -9.13 4.08 4.36
CA LEU A 45 -9.14 4.58 2.97
C LEU A 45 -10.50 4.38 2.29
N SER A 46 -11.17 3.26 2.56
CA SER A 46 -12.52 3.00 2.06
C SER A 46 -13.55 3.96 2.65
N LEU A 47 -13.39 4.35 3.92
CA LEU A 47 -14.30 5.28 4.58
C LEU A 47 -14.12 6.72 4.06
N LEU A 48 -12.87 7.15 3.86
CA LEU A 48 -12.57 8.52 3.44
C LEU A 48 -12.70 8.76 1.94
N TYR A 49 -12.24 7.83 1.12
CA TYR A 49 -12.13 8.01 -0.33
C TYR A 49 -13.01 7.04 -1.13
N GLY A 50 -13.75 6.15 -0.46
CA GLY A 50 -14.58 5.16 -1.14
C GLY A 50 -13.80 4.03 -1.83
N ILE A 51 -12.48 3.95 -1.66
CA ILE A 51 -11.62 2.95 -2.32
C ILE A 51 -11.22 1.83 -1.36
N ARG A 52 -11.40 0.58 -1.78
CA ARG A 52 -11.01 -0.60 -1.01
C ARG A 52 -9.61 -1.06 -1.40
N TYR A 53 -8.64 -0.82 -0.52
CA TYR A 53 -7.31 -1.40 -0.61
C TYR A 53 -7.20 -2.64 0.30
N THR A 54 -6.60 -3.72 -0.20
CA THR A 54 -6.45 -4.99 0.53
C THR A 54 -5.03 -5.24 1.03
N ASP A 55 -4.02 -4.59 0.45
CA ASP A 55 -2.63 -4.74 0.87
C ASP A 55 -1.81 -3.48 0.57
N MET A 56 -0.93 -3.11 1.50
CA MET A 56 0.06 -2.05 1.31
C MET A 56 1.39 -2.66 0.83
N SER A 57 1.32 -3.45 -0.23
CA SER A 57 2.49 -4.16 -0.75
C SER A 57 3.47 -3.19 -1.43
N PRO A 58 4.79 -3.30 -1.20
CA PRO A 58 5.77 -2.50 -1.95
C PRO A 58 5.81 -2.88 -3.43
N PHE A 59 5.26 -4.04 -3.81
CA PHE A 59 5.17 -4.46 -5.20
C PHE A 59 4.01 -3.73 -5.90
N ARG A 60 4.34 -2.70 -6.66
CA ARG A 60 3.37 -1.81 -7.33
C ARG A 60 3.97 -1.21 -8.59
N ALA A 61 3.13 -0.82 -9.54
CA ALA A 61 3.50 -0.01 -10.69
C ALA A 61 2.52 1.14 -10.83
N ILE A 62 3.00 2.30 -11.25
CA ILE A 62 2.18 3.51 -11.46
C ILE A 62 2.61 4.17 -12.76
N ARG A 63 1.65 4.79 -13.47
CA ARG A 63 1.96 5.60 -14.64
C ARG A 63 2.78 6.83 -14.22
N ARG A 64 3.80 7.19 -15.01
CA ARG A 64 4.76 8.24 -14.65
C ARG A 64 4.10 9.60 -14.42
N ASP A 65 3.27 10.02 -15.36
CA ASP A 65 2.48 11.27 -15.28
C ASP A 65 1.54 11.26 -14.07
N ALA A 66 0.92 10.11 -13.75
CA ALA A 66 0.07 9.97 -12.58
C ALA A 66 0.91 10.18 -11.30
N LEU A 67 2.09 9.58 -11.21
CA LEU A 67 3.00 9.75 -10.07
C LEU A 67 3.45 11.21 -9.89
N GLU A 68 3.83 11.87 -10.98
CA GLU A 68 4.23 13.29 -10.96
C GLU A 68 3.08 14.17 -10.45
N ARG A 69 1.83 13.88 -10.83
CA ARG A 69 0.63 14.58 -10.35
C ARG A 69 0.31 14.35 -8.87
N LEU A 70 0.77 13.26 -8.25
CA LEU A 70 0.51 13.01 -6.83
C LEU A 70 1.23 14.03 -5.93
N GLY A 71 2.43 14.48 -6.31
CA GLY A 71 3.23 15.38 -5.48
C GLY A 71 3.61 14.71 -4.14
N MET A 72 4.19 13.51 -4.22
CA MET A 72 4.63 12.72 -3.06
C MET A 72 5.64 13.50 -2.19
N ARG A 73 5.44 13.53 -0.87
CA ARG A 73 6.32 14.26 0.07
C ARG A 73 6.97 13.35 1.12
N GLU A 74 6.28 12.28 1.51
CA GLU A 74 6.73 11.32 2.52
C GLU A 74 7.77 10.36 1.94
N LYS A 75 8.93 10.25 2.61
CA LYS A 75 10.05 9.39 2.19
C LYS A 75 10.32 8.24 3.16
N THR A 76 9.57 8.14 4.26
CA THR A 76 9.87 7.17 5.33
C THR A 76 8.99 5.91 5.27
N TYR A 77 8.05 5.74 6.19
CA TYR A 77 7.17 4.57 6.27
C TYR A 77 5.76 4.90 5.74
N GLY A 78 5.36 6.17 5.81
CA GLY A 78 4.04 6.64 5.40
C GLY A 78 3.85 6.82 3.90
N TRP A 79 4.90 6.71 3.08
CA TRP A 79 4.83 6.94 1.63
C TRP A 79 3.82 6.00 0.95
N ASN A 80 3.69 4.77 1.45
CA ASN A 80 2.72 3.81 0.95
C ASN A 80 1.28 4.30 1.14
N LEU A 81 1.01 4.88 2.31
CA LEU A 81 -0.30 5.43 2.66
C LEU A 81 -0.56 6.71 1.86
N GLU A 82 0.40 7.64 1.87
CA GLU A 82 0.29 8.89 1.13
C GLU A 82 0.02 8.63 -0.36
N MET A 83 0.74 7.68 -0.97
CA MET A 83 0.52 7.34 -2.37
C MET A 83 -0.90 6.83 -2.62
N GLN A 84 -1.43 5.95 -1.77
CA GLN A 84 -2.79 5.42 -1.91
C GLN A 84 -3.86 6.48 -1.64
N MET A 85 -3.67 7.34 -0.64
CA MET A 85 -4.56 8.46 -0.34
C MET A 85 -4.60 9.47 -1.49
N ARG A 86 -3.43 9.86 -2.00
CA ARG A 86 -3.33 10.81 -3.11
C ARG A 86 -3.82 10.20 -4.42
N ALA A 87 -3.53 8.92 -4.68
CA ALA A 87 -4.08 8.20 -5.83
C ALA A 87 -5.61 8.13 -5.79
N ALA A 88 -6.17 7.87 -4.60
CA ALA A 88 -7.61 7.86 -4.39
C ALA A 88 -8.23 9.26 -4.59
N ARG A 89 -7.61 10.29 -4.01
CA ARG A 89 -8.03 11.69 -4.16
C ARG A 89 -7.94 12.18 -5.61
N ALA A 90 -6.92 11.76 -6.35
CA ALA A 90 -6.74 12.07 -7.76
C ALA A 90 -7.68 11.25 -8.68
N GLY A 91 -8.51 10.36 -8.12
CA GLY A 91 -9.43 9.53 -8.89
C GLY A 91 -8.73 8.55 -9.83
N LEU A 92 -7.51 8.13 -9.50
CA LEU A 92 -6.75 7.20 -10.36
C LEU A 92 -7.45 5.84 -10.44
N ARG A 93 -7.41 5.21 -11.60
CA ARG A 93 -7.92 3.85 -11.78
C ARG A 93 -6.91 2.89 -11.18
N VAL A 94 -7.25 2.34 -10.01
CA VAL A 94 -6.39 1.41 -9.28
C VAL A 94 -6.82 -0.04 -9.51
N LEU A 95 -5.86 -0.93 -9.79
CA LEU A 95 -6.05 -2.37 -9.87
C LEU A 95 -5.21 -3.08 -8.82
N GLU A 96 -5.81 -4.05 -8.13
CA GLU A 96 -5.08 -4.99 -7.29
C GLU A 96 -4.98 -6.34 -7.99
N ILE A 97 -3.76 -6.78 -8.30
CA ILE A 97 -3.53 -8.12 -8.85
C ILE A 97 -3.15 -9.08 -7.73
N PRO A 98 -3.67 -10.32 -7.74
CA PRO A 98 -3.25 -11.34 -6.78
C PRO A 98 -1.81 -11.75 -7.09
N VAL A 99 -0.91 -11.63 -6.12
CA VAL A 99 0.47 -12.10 -6.25
C VAL A 99 0.71 -13.21 -5.24
N ASN A 100 1.14 -14.37 -5.74
CA ASN A 100 1.48 -15.51 -4.88
C ASN A 100 2.69 -15.14 -4.01
N HIS A 101 2.54 -15.29 -2.71
CA HIS A 101 3.60 -15.00 -1.75
C HIS A 101 4.01 -16.30 -1.05
N CYS A 102 5.09 -16.91 -1.55
CA CYS A 102 5.69 -18.09 -0.94
C CYS A 102 6.44 -17.71 0.35
N ARG A 103 6.55 -18.64 1.32
CA ARG A 103 7.41 -18.44 2.49
C ARG A 103 8.82 -18.10 2.06
N ARG A 104 9.41 -17.18 2.81
CA ARG A 104 10.81 -16.84 2.72
C ARG A 104 11.66 -18.07 3.10
N THR A 105 12.53 -18.51 2.20
CA THR A 105 13.36 -19.73 2.34
C THR A 105 14.51 -19.58 3.36
N GLY A 106 14.77 -18.37 3.87
CA GLY A 106 15.77 -18.13 4.91
C GLY A 106 15.96 -16.66 5.32
N GLY A 107 16.43 -16.45 6.55
CA GLY A 107 16.87 -15.16 7.10
C GLY A 107 15.93 -14.56 8.17
N VAL A 108 16.53 -14.01 9.22
CA VAL A 108 15.84 -13.39 10.37
C VAL A 108 15.24 -12.04 9.97
N SER A 109 13.99 -11.80 10.37
CA SER A 109 13.25 -10.58 10.06
C SER A 109 13.80 -9.39 10.85
N LYS A 110 14.48 -8.45 10.19
CA LYS A 110 15.10 -7.26 10.83
C LYS A 110 14.11 -6.28 11.48
N VAL A 111 12.80 -6.41 11.23
CA VAL A 111 11.79 -5.38 11.60
C VAL A 111 10.72 -5.94 12.56
N SER A 112 10.74 -7.25 12.82
CA SER A 112 9.69 -7.92 13.61
C SER A 112 10.15 -8.28 15.03
N GLY A 113 11.02 -7.46 15.62
CA GLY A 113 11.62 -7.74 16.94
C GLY A 113 11.32 -6.73 18.04
N THR A 114 10.72 -5.57 17.76
CA THR A 114 10.60 -4.51 18.78
C THR A 114 9.26 -3.77 18.69
N LEU A 115 8.41 -3.98 19.70
CA LEU A 115 7.17 -3.22 20.01
C LEU A 115 7.27 -1.69 19.79
N PRO A 116 8.35 -0.98 20.19
CA PRO A 116 8.46 0.46 19.94
C PRO A 116 8.52 0.82 18.44
N GLY A 117 9.10 -0.03 17.59
CA GLY A 117 9.19 0.21 16.14
C GLY A 117 7.82 0.18 15.46
N THR A 118 6.93 -0.72 15.89
CA THR A 118 5.55 -0.79 15.41
C THR A 118 4.74 0.43 15.83
N PHE A 119 4.93 0.92 17.06
CA PHE A 119 4.27 2.14 17.54
C PHE A 119 4.77 3.40 16.81
N VAL A 120 6.07 3.56 16.62
CA VAL A 120 6.63 4.69 15.86
C VAL A 120 6.18 4.64 14.39
N ALA A 121 6.13 3.46 13.79
CA ALA A 121 5.59 3.30 12.44
C ALA A 121 4.10 3.66 12.37
N GLY A 122 3.30 3.18 13.33
CA GLY A 122 1.87 3.52 13.44
C GLY A 122 1.63 5.03 13.64
N ALA A 123 2.37 5.65 14.55
CA ALA A 123 2.28 7.09 14.81
C ALA A 123 2.68 7.92 13.58
N ARG A 124 3.72 7.50 12.85
CA ARG A 124 4.11 8.15 11.58
C ARG A 124 3.05 7.99 10.50
N ILE A 125 2.47 6.79 10.35
CA ILE A 125 1.37 6.54 9.42
C ILE A 125 0.19 7.45 9.74
N LEU A 126 -0.18 7.57 11.03
CA LEU A 126 -1.26 8.44 11.47
C LEU A 126 -0.94 9.93 11.26
N ALA A 127 0.31 10.35 11.52
CA ALA A 127 0.74 11.72 11.27
C ALA A 127 0.73 12.06 9.76
N THR A 128 1.22 11.14 8.90
CA THR A 128 1.13 11.29 7.45
C THR A 128 -0.33 11.32 7.00
N PHE A 129 -1.19 10.49 7.58
CA PHE A 129 -2.63 10.48 7.31
C PHE A 129 -3.28 11.83 7.62
N LEU A 130 -3.12 12.34 8.85
CA LEU A 130 -3.67 13.63 9.27
C LEU A 130 -3.12 14.77 8.41
N ARG A 131 -1.83 14.75 8.06
CA ARG A 131 -1.22 15.75 7.19
C ARG A 131 -1.85 15.74 5.79
N VAL A 132 -1.95 14.58 5.14
CA VAL A 132 -2.52 14.46 3.79
C VAL A 132 -4.00 14.83 3.77
N MET A 133 -4.71 14.56 4.87
CA MET A 133 -6.10 14.97 5.06
C MET A 133 -6.22 16.50 5.21
N LEU A 134 -5.36 17.14 6.02
CA LEU A 134 -5.36 18.60 6.24
C LEU A 134 -4.87 19.40 5.03
N GLU A 135 -3.97 18.85 4.22
CA GLU A 135 -3.57 19.44 2.92
C GLU A 135 -4.68 19.39 1.86
N GLY A 136 -5.80 18.73 2.14
CA GLY A 136 -6.93 18.56 1.22
C GLY A 136 -8.09 19.53 1.42
N ASN A 137 -7.96 20.53 2.29
CA ASN A 137 -8.94 21.59 2.57
C ASN A 137 -8.37 22.95 2.14
#